data_AF-A0A2B1KB59-F1
#
_entry.id   AF-A0A2B1KB59-F1
#
_cell.length_a   1.000
_cell.length_b   1.000
_cell.length_c   1.000
_cell.angle_alpha   90.00
_cell.angle_beta   90.00
_cell.angle_gamma   90.00
#
_symmetry.space_group_name_H-M   'P 1'
#
loop_
_entity.id
_entity.type
_entity.pdbx_description
1 polymer ?
#
loop_
_entity_poly.entity_id
_entity_poly.type
_entity_poly.pdbx_seq_one_letter_code
_entity_poly.pdbx_strand_id
1 'polypeptide(L)'
;MQNWQTIIKVAGEGGSISLFGLQQADKRWFFSRHINEMDYGIDDIGAISHSSHVVHTWEDGLDLLKRFPWPHLRPITVHPDFKQRIWEEVQNYTIKRRSRLKDWKEICHID
;
A
#
# COMPACT_ATOMS: atom_id res chain seq x y z
N MET A 1 -1.91 -10.61 20.87
CA MET A 1 -1.06 -9.41 20.70
C MET A 1 -1.54 -8.67 19.46
N GLN A 2 -1.75 -7.36 19.54
CA GLN A 2 -2.04 -6.57 18.34
C GLN A 2 -0.73 -6.41 17.57
N ASN A 3 -0.65 -7.02 16.40
CA ASN A 3 0.52 -6.94 15.53
C ASN A 3 0.17 -6.10 14.30
N TRP A 4 1.17 -5.40 13.77
CA TRP A 4 1.05 -4.73 12.48
C TRP A 4 0.90 -5.77 11.37
N GLN A 5 -0.05 -5.52 10.46
CA GLN A 5 -0.40 -6.39 9.35
C GLN A 5 -0.30 -5.63 8.04
N THR A 6 0.16 -6.28 6.98
CA THR A 6 0.21 -5.65 5.65
C THR A 6 -1.21 -5.45 5.12
N ILE A 7 -1.64 -4.20 4.99
CA ILE A 7 -2.94 -3.84 4.40
C ILE A 7 -2.86 -3.89 2.88
N ILE A 8 -1.80 -3.31 2.34
CA ILE A 8 -1.50 -3.31 0.92
C ILE A 8 0.01 -3.27 0.76
N LYS A 9 0.52 -4.06 -0.17
CA LYS A 9 1.91 -3.97 -0.65
C LYS A 9 1.90 -3.93 -2.17
N VAL A 10 2.63 -2.96 -2.71
CA VAL A 10 2.87 -2.81 -4.14
C VAL A 10 4.37 -2.74 -4.43
N ALA A 11 4.78 -3.28 -5.56
CA ALA A 11 6.17 -3.25 -6.03
C ALA A 11 6.32 -2.28 -7.19
N GLY A 12 7.39 -1.48 -7.14
CA GLY A 12 7.90 -0.66 -8.24
C GLY A 12 9.28 -1.12 -8.66
N GLU A 13 9.87 -0.43 -9.64
CA GLU A 13 11.28 -0.65 -9.97
C GLU A 13 12.14 -0.26 -8.78
N GLY A 14 13.02 -1.16 -8.34
CA GLY A 14 13.92 -0.91 -7.22
C GLY A 14 13.31 -1.04 -5.83
N GLY A 15 12.02 -1.32 -5.65
CA GLY A 15 11.48 -1.33 -4.29
C GLY A 15 10.00 -1.69 -4.13
N SER A 16 9.49 -1.39 -2.94
CA SER A 16 8.08 -1.58 -2.60
C SER A 16 7.57 -0.52 -1.63
N ILE A 17 6.28 -0.24 -1.75
CA ILE A 17 5.53 0.61 -0.84
C ILE A 17 4.49 -0.27 -0.17
N SER A 18 4.42 -0.23 1.15
CA SER A 18 3.44 -0.96 1.95
C SER A 18 2.66 0.01 2.84
N LEU A 19 1.37 -0.24 3.02
CA LEU A 19 0.62 0.31 4.14
C LEU A 19 0.44 -0.81 5.16
N PHE A 20 0.89 -0.57 6.38
CA PHE A 20 0.65 -1.46 7.51
C PHE A 20 -0.54 -0.96 8.32
N GLY A 21 -1.26 -1.89 8.94
CA GLY A 21 -2.42 -1.66 9.76
C GLY A 21 -2.30 -2.36 11.11
N LEU A 22 -2.65 -1.68 12.19
CA LEU A 22 -2.74 -2.22 13.54
C LEU A 22 -4.20 -2.18 14.00
N GLN A 23 -4.83 -3.35 14.07
CA GLN A 23 -6.22 -3.46 14.54
C GLN A 23 -6.29 -3.26 16.06
N GLN A 24 -7.07 -2.27 16.47
CA GLN A 24 -7.36 -1.94 17.86
C GLN A 24 -8.46 -2.85 18.42
N ALA A 25 -8.59 -2.88 19.75
CA ALA A 25 -9.58 -3.73 20.44
C ALA A 25 -11.03 -3.38 20.08
N ASP A 26 -11.29 -2.14 19.70
CA ASP A 26 -12.59 -1.62 19.27
C ASP A 26 -12.83 -1.75 17.75
N LYS A 27 -12.02 -2.57 17.07
CA LYS A 27 -12.05 -2.79 15.62
C LYS A 27 -11.64 -1.59 14.77
N ARG A 28 -11.18 -0.47 15.36
CA ARG A 28 -10.52 0.60 14.60
C ARG A 28 -9.16 0.13 14.11
N TRP A 29 -8.65 0.80 13.07
CA TRP A 29 -7.35 0.51 12.49
C TRP A 29 -6.47 1.74 12.56
N PHE A 30 -5.22 1.56 12.99
CA PHE A 30 -4.17 2.57 12.83
C PHE A 30 -3.29 2.18 11.66
N PHE A 31 -2.76 3.16 10.94
CA PHE A 31 -2.02 2.92 9.71
C PHE A 31 -0.66 3.61 9.72
N SER A 32 0.33 2.98 9.08
CA SER A 32 1.62 3.59 8.80
C SER A 32 2.14 3.06 7.48
N ARG A 33 2.68 3.93 6.64
CA ARG A 33 3.31 3.54 5.38
C ARG A 33 4.76 3.17 5.62
N HIS A 34 5.23 2.13 4.96
CA HIS A 34 6.63 1.76 4.88
C HIS A 34 7.10 1.75 3.43
N ILE A 35 8.26 2.34 3.19
CA ILE A 35 8.94 2.32 1.90
C ILE A 35 10.22 1.53 2.07
N ASN A 36 10.48 0.64 1.11
CA ASN A 36 11.72 -0.09 0.99
C ASN A 36 12.20 0.07 -0.45
N GLU A 37 13.27 0.84 -0.63
CA GLU A 37 13.88 1.15 -1.92
C GLU A 37 15.33 0.65 -1.91
N MET A 38 15.76 0.03 -3.00
CA MET A 38 17.16 -0.18 -3.30
C MET A 38 17.78 1.18 -3.57
N ASP A 39 18.82 1.49 -2.82
CA ASP A 39 19.71 2.59 -3.19
C ASP A 39 20.56 2.10 -4.37
N TYR A 40 20.54 2.83 -5.48
CA TYR A 40 21.35 2.55 -6.66
C TYR A 40 22.68 3.34 -6.63
N GLY A 41 23.08 3.81 -5.45
CA GLY A 41 24.18 4.74 -5.23
C GLY A 41 25.56 4.29 -5.69
N ILE A 42 26.28 5.27 -6.25
CA ILE A 42 27.70 5.28 -6.61
C ILE A 42 28.63 5.15 -5.39
N ASP A 43 28.07 5.18 -4.17
CA ASP A 43 28.76 4.94 -2.91
C ASP A 43 27.91 3.99 -2.06
N ASP A 44 28.58 3.04 -1.40
CA ASP A 44 28.15 1.81 -0.72
C ASP A 44 27.15 2.01 0.46
N ILE A 45 26.07 2.76 0.25
CA ILE A 45 25.01 3.03 1.22
C ILE A 45 23.84 2.07 0.92
N GLY A 46 23.50 1.21 1.88
CA GLY A 46 22.50 0.15 1.72
C GLY A 46 21.06 0.64 1.52
N ALA A 47 20.13 -0.31 1.36
CA ALA A 47 18.71 -0.07 1.08
C ALA A 47 18.06 1.04 1.95
N ILE A 48 17.32 1.95 1.31
CA ILE A 48 16.56 3.01 1.98
C ILE A 48 15.25 2.41 2.50
N SER A 49 15.11 2.36 3.83
CA SER A 49 13.91 1.87 4.50
C SER A 49 13.41 2.90 5.50
N HIS A 50 12.19 3.43 5.29
CA HIS A 50 11.59 4.40 6.21
C HIS A 50 10.09 4.22 6.37
N SER A 51 9.60 4.54 7.57
CA SER A 51 8.18 4.52 7.91
C SER A 51 7.63 5.93 8.09
N SER A 52 6.35 6.13 7.77
CA SER A 52 5.65 7.37 8.10
C SER A 52 5.24 7.41 9.58
N HIS A 53 4.78 8.59 10.02
CA HIS A 53 3.98 8.70 11.23
C HIS A 53 2.72 7.81 11.15
N VAL A 54 2.16 7.50 12.32
CA VAL A 54 0.92 6.72 12.46
C VAL A 54 -0.28 7.64 12.26
N VAL A 55 -1.28 7.15 11.54
CA VAL A 55 -2.59 7.81 11.34
C VAL A 55 -3.71 6.88 11.79
N HIS A 56 -4.90 7.43 12.07
CA HIS A 56 -5.96 6.71 12.79
C HIS A 56 -7.23 6.48 11.97
N THR A 57 -7.25 6.91 10.71
CA THR A 57 -8.38 6.74 9.79
C THR A 57 -7.91 6.06 8.50
N TRP A 58 -8.86 5.43 7.81
CA TRP A 58 -8.58 4.77 6.53
C TRP A 58 -8.18 5.80 5.47
N GLU A 59 -8.86 6.94 5.47
CA GLU A 59 -8.67 8.04 4.54
C GLU A 59 -7.26 8.62 4.66
N ASP A 60 -6.81 8.88 5.89
CA ASP A 60 -5.43 9.34 6.14
C ASP A 60 -4.41 8.27 5.73
N GLY A 61 -4.71 6.99 6.01
CA GLY A 61 -3.86 5.87 5.61
C GLY A 61 -3.68 5.78 4.09
N LEU A 62 -4.76 6.02 3.35
CA LEU A 62 -4.74 6.05 1.90
C LEU A 62 -4.00 7.30 1.38
N ASP A 63 -4.14 8.45 2.03
CA ASP A 63 -3.42 9.67 1.66
C ASP A 63 -1.90 9.54 1.79
N LEU A 64 -1.41 8.71 2.73
CA LEU A 64 0.01 8.34 2.79
C LEU A 64 0.49 7.66 1.51
N LEU A 65 -0.38 6.89 0.83
CA LEU A 65 -0.11 6.20 -0.42
C LEU A 65 -0.30 7.09 -1.65
N LYS A 66 -1.30 7.99 -1.66
CA LYS A 66 -1.60 8.88 -2.81
C LYS A 66 -0.44 9.79 -3.22
N ARG A 67 0.56 9.99 -2.34
CA ARG A 67 1.83 10.64 -2.68
C ARG A 67 2.63 9.90 -3.77
N PHE A 68 2.28 8.64 -4.02
CA PHE A 68 2.88 7.77 -5.03
C PHE A 68 1.81 7.30 -6.01
N PRO A 69 2.17 6.97 -7.26
CA PRO A 69 1.24 6.39 -8.24
C PRO A 69 0.95 4.90 -7.94
N TRP A 70 0.66 4.56 -6.68
CA TRP A 70 0.53 3.20 -6.18
C TRP A 70 -0.48 2.33 -6.96
N PRO A 71 -1.61 2.84 -7.52
CA PRO A 71 -2.52 2.01 -8.30
C PRO A 71 -1.91 1.52 -9.62
N HIS A 72 -0.82 2.14 -10.09
CA HIS A 72 -0.09 1.71 -11.29
C HIS A 72 1.04 0.73 -10.99
N LEU A 73 1.40 0.55 -9.72
CA LEU A 73 2.43 -0.38 -9.29
C LEU A 73 1.88 -1.80 -9.29
N ARG A 74 2.78 -2.79 -9.34
CA ARG A 74 2.37 -4.20 -9.31
C ARG A 74 1.83 -4.53 -7.93
N PRO A 75 0.57 -4.95 -7.77
CA PRO A 75 0.09 -5.38 -6.47
C PRO A 75 0.78 -6.69 -6.08
N ILE A 76 1.13 -6.79 -4.79
CA ILE A 76 1.81 -7.96 -4.20
C ILE A 76 0.95 -8.63 -3.16
N THR A 77 0.26 -7.85 -2.32
CA THR A 77 -0.63 -8.37 -1.28
C THR A 77 -1.68 -7.33 -0.93
N VAL A 78 -2.90 -7.80 -0.65
CA VAL A 78 -4.00 -6.98 -0.12
C VAL A 78 -4.64 -7.73 1.05
N HIS A 79 -4.85 -7.03 2.16
CA HIS A 79 -5.51 -7.58 3.34
C HIS A 79 -6.99 -7.86 3.06
N PRO A 80 -7.55 -9.00 3.51
CA PRO A 80 -8.94 -9.39 3.25
C PRO A 80 -9.97 -8.29 3.56
N ASP A 81 -9.90 -7.67 4.74
CA ASP A 81 -10.84 -6.62 5.18
C ASP A 81 -10.83 -5.35 4.32
N PHE A 82 -9.81 -5.18 3.46
CA PHE A 82 -9.61 -3.97 2.66
C PHE A 82 -9.72 -4.20 1.15
N LYS A 83 -9.94 -5.45 0.69
CA LYS A 83 -10.02 -5.81 -0.74
C LYS A 83 -10.99 -4.93 -1.52
N GLN A 84 -12.23 -4.80 -1.03
CA GLN A 84 -13.28 -4.01 -1.67
C GLN A 84 -12.91 -2.51 -1.73
N ARG A 85 -12.47 -1.94 -0.60
CA ARG A 85 -12.08 -0.51 -0.52
C ARG A 85 -10.93 -0.20 -1.45
N ILE A 86 -9.91 -1.06 -1.49
CA ILE A 86 -8.75 -0.88 -2.38
C ILE A 86 -9.18 -0.99 -3.85
N TRP A 87 -10.06 -1.94 -4.18
CA TRP A 87 -10.56 -2.09 -5.54
C TRP A 87 -11.29 -0.83 -6.03
N GLU A 88 -12.18 -0.26 -5.21
CA GLU A 88 -12.89 0.98 -5.51
C GLU A 88 -11.93 2.15 -5.77
N GLU A 89 -10.90 2.30 -4.93
CA GLU A 89 -9.87 3.33 -5.10
C GLU A 89 -9.07 3.16 -6.41
N VAL A 90 -8.68 1.93 -6.74
CA VAL A 90 -7.96 1.64 -8.00
C VAL A 90 -8.84 1.93 -9.22
N GLN A 91 -10.13 1.58 -9.18
CA GLN A 91 -11.07 1.88 -10.26
C GLN A 91 -11.21 3.39 -10.46
N ASN A 92 -11.39 4.14 -9.37
CA ASN A 92 -11.50 5.60 -9.41
C ASN A 92 -10.23 6.28 -9.96
N TYR A 93 -9.06 5.73 -9.63
CA TYR A 93 -7.78 6.25 -10.12
C TYR A 93 -7.54 5.94 -11.61
N THR A 94 -7.99 4.78 -12.08
CA THR A 94 -7.75 4.26 -13.44
C THR A 94 -8.41 5.08 -14.55
N ILE A 95 -9.53 5.76 -14.27
CA ILE A 95 -10.22 6.61 -15.26
C ILE A 95 -9.26 7.65 -15.89
N LYS A 96 -8.11 7.91 -15.26
CA LYS A 96 -7.14 8.91 -15.68
C LYS A 96 -5.91 8.37 -16.44
N ARG A 97 -5.51 7.08 -16.36
CA ARG A 97 -4.23 6.55 -16.96
C ARG A 97 -4.19 5.01 -17.17
N ARG A 98 -3.26 4.50 -18.01
CA ARG A 98 -2.97 3.07 -18.26
C ARG A 98 -2.80 2.31 -16.94
N SER A 99 -3.74 1.42 -16.60
CA SER A 99 -3.81 0.78 -15.28
C SER A 99 -3.54 -0.73 -15.31
N ARG A 100 -3.21 -1.27 -14.14
CA ARG A 100 -3.06 -2.71 -13.86
C ARG A 100 -4.36 -3.35 -13.35
N LEU A 101 -5.53 -2.94 -13.87
CA LEU A 101 -6.83 -3.37 -13.34
C LEU A 101 -7.00 -4.88 -13.25
N LYS A 102 -6.46 -5.65 -14.21
CA LYS A 102 -6.52 -7.11 -14.18
C LYS A 102 -5.82 -7.68 -12.95
N ASP A 103 -4.60 -7.23 -12.67
CA ASP A 103 -3.82 -7.67 -11.51
C ASP A 103 -4.51 -7.29 -10.20
N TRP A 104 -5.09 -6.09 -10.15
CA TRP A 104 -5.86 -5.62 -9.00
C TRP A 104 -7.16 -6.41 -8.80
N LYS A 105 -7.86 -6.76 -9.87
CA LYS A 105 -9.08 -7.58 -9.79
C LYS A 105 -8.76 -8.96 -9.23
N GLU A 106 -7.69 -9.58 -9.74
CA GLU A 106 -7.21 -10.90 -9.32
C GLU A 106 -6.85 -10.92 -7.83
N ILE A 107 -6.00 -9.99 -7.38
CA ILE A 107 -5.51 -9.98 -6.00
C ILE A 107 -6.57 -9.52 -4.98
N CYS A 108 -7.50 -8.66 -5.39
CA CYS A 108 -8.63 -8.30 -4.55
C CYS A 108 -9.72 -9.39 -4.55
N HIS A 109 -9.63 -10.42 -5.40
CA HIS A 109 -10.63 -11.48 -5.54
C HIS A 109 -12.06 -10.91 -5.69
N ILE A 110 -12.21 -9.91 -6.57
CA ILE A 110 -13.51 -9.32 -6.89
C ILE A 110 -14.03 -9.99 -8.16
N ASP A 111 -15.24 -10.56 -8.10
CA ASP A 111 -15.93 -11.19 -9.23
C ASP A 111 -16.42 -10.18 -10.28
#